data_AF-A0A349JE17-F1
#
_entry.id   AF-A0A349JE17-F1
#
_cell.length_a   1.000
_cell.length_b   1.000
_cell.length_c   1.000
_cell.angle_alpha   90.00
_cell.angle_beta   90.00
_cell.angle_gamma   90.00
#
_symmetry.space_group_name_H-M   'P 1'
#
loop_
_entity.id
_entity.type
_entity.pdbx_description
1 polymer ?
#
loop_
_entity_poly.entity_id
_entity_poly.type
_entity_poly.pdbx_seq_one_letter_code
_entity_poly.pdbx_strand_id
1 'polypeptide(L)'
;MDYTRRHIRGTTGLRVALPRGSSPRVAKPARTTSFVSPGSRSIPRPLPPDILRRIENDPLFMIVTGDNGQWIDPYSGQAVPIGSHGRAATARQHLGESGAWRTGEVLPLQQLECERWRLDLNRLIPIEQRLRVFLKDNRGWMNPYSGEIVQGIERPDGKMTPRTVWQMAQRLTVCPHARTGRLLDLQELLNRGRAHGAEQKTQEAVGSRTEQHAALGHDLAQAQQVQRHMLSSIPKPPGFELAVHLSAHAGVGGDFYEITTLQDGRIFIALGDVSGHGVQAALVVATALKTLRFVARSTSDLTELVCRFNDEIKPDLVPGQFITLFAATLDPTTRAFTCLRAGHQPAILVNLAREEVMRRLGRSGMAIGLASGQVFAQSMRPISLQLEPGDVIVQSTDGALEAMDEAGVEWGEARYLASVLRHYEDSAQELVDGINQDACSYAQGKIGDDLTVLCLTVLPEEEPAEG
;
A
#
# COMPACT_ATOMS: atom_id res chain seq x y z
N MET A 1 8.60 -22.00 -54.17
CA MET A 1 9.43 -21.80 -55.37
C MET A 1 9.61 -20.29 -55.51
N ASP A 2 10.69 -19.66 -55.04
CA ASP A 2 12.14 -19.95 -55.18
C ASP A 2 12.74 -19.33 -56.47
N TYR A 3 14.04 -18.98 -56.38
CA TYR A 3 14.94 -18.28 -57.35
C TYR A 3 14.83 -16.73 -57.43
N THR A 4 15.92 -15.92 -57.43
CA THR A 4 17.32 -16.13 -56.95
C THR A 4 18.12 -14.82 -56.71
N ARG A 5 18.94 -14.81 -55.65
CA ARG A 5 20.39 -14.43 -55.55
C ARG A 5 21.06 -13.41 -56.52
N ARG A 6 21.95 -12.59 -55.90
CA ARG A 6 23.33 -12.15 -56.35
C ARG A 6 23.40 -11.06 -57.45
N HIS A 7 24.47 -10.25 -57.62
CA HIS A 7 25.86 -10.26 -57.07
C HIS A 7 26.54 -8.84 -57.06
N ILE A 8 27.48 -8.64 -56.12
CA ILE A 8 28.84 -8.00 -56.22
C ILE A 8 29.06 -6.56 -56.79
N ARG A 9 29.68 -5.75 -55.91
CA ARG A 9 30.72 -4.68 -56.06
C ARG A 9 31.02 -4.05 -57.43
N GLY A 10 31.11 -2.71 -57.43
CA GLY A 10 31.99 -1.89 -58.27
C GLY A 10 32.49 -0.65 -57.50
N THR A 11 33.79 -0.33 -57.60
CA THR A 11 34.44 0.78 -56.85
C THR A 11 34.98 1.88 -57.75
N THR A 12 34.56 3.13 -57.50
CA THR A 12 35.23 4.42 -57.78
C THR A 12 34.33 5.54 -57.20
N GLY A 13 34.79 6.66 -56.63
CA GLY A 13 36.15 7.10 -56.35
C GLY A 13 36.31 8.61 -56.58
N LEU A 14 35.93 9.48 -55.62
CA LEU A 14 36.31 10.90 -55.66
C LEU A 14 36.40 11.55 -54.26
N ARG A 15 37.36 12.49 -54.11
CA ARG A 15 37.71 13.18 -52.85
C ARG A 15 37.00 14.54 -52.74
N VAL A 16 36.59 14.93 -51.53
CA VAL A 16 36.67 16.33 -51.01
C VAL A 16 37.09 16.28 -49.53
N ALA A 17 37.68 17.36 -49.01
CA ALA A 17 38.54 17.33 -47.82
C ALA A 17 37.89 17.76 -46.48
N LEU A 18 38.57 17.30 -45.42
CA LEU A 18 38.80 17.83 -44.05
C LEU A 18 38.44 19.32 -43.76
N PRO A 19 38.23 19.73 -42.47
CA PRO A 19 38.94 19.19 -41.30
C PRO A 19 38.15 18.91 -40.00
N ARG A 20 38.81 18.13 -39.13
CA ARG A 20 38.39 17.85 -37.74
C ARG A 20 38.93 18.94 -36.82
N GLY A 21 38.06 19.57 -36.02
CA GLY A 21 38.45 20.31 -34.83
C GLY A 21 38.66 19.35 -33.65
N SER A 22 39.77 19.49 -32.93
CA SER A 22 40.10 18.68 -31.76
C SER A 22 40.70 19.54 -30.65
N SER A 23 40.10 19.51 -29.47
CA SER A 23 40.58 20.14 -28.21
C SER A 23 39.72 19.67 -27.03
N PRO A 24 40.24 19.66 -25.79
CA PRO A 24 41.55 19.12 -25.43
C PRO A 24 41.46 18.15 -24.23
N ARG A 25 42.42 17.23 -24.12
CA ARG A 25 42.59 16.42 -22.90
C ARG A 25 43.13 17.31 -21.78
N VAL A 26 42.46 17.31 -20.62
CA VAL A 26 42.98 17.93 -19.39
C VAL A 26 44.28 17.22 -19.00
N ALA A 27 45.39 17.97 -19.02
CA ALA A 27 46.69 17.47 -18.61
C ALA A 27 46.75 17.32 -17.09
N LYS A 28 47.20 16.15 -16.61
CA LYS A 28 47.63 16.00 -15.21
C LYS A 28 48.87 16.86 -14.99
N PRO A 29 49.02 17.56 -13.84
CA PRO A 29 50.26 18.26 -13.54
C PRO A 29 51.40 17.25 -13.47
N ALA A 30 52.50 17.55 -14.17
CA ALA A 30 53.69 16.73 -14.13
C ALA A 30 54.24 16.69 -12.70
N ARG A 31 54.53 15.50 -12.18
CA ARG A 31 55.38 15.36 -11.00
C ARG A 31 56.77 15.86 -11.39
N THR A 32 57.12 17.05 -10.95
CA THR A 32 58.51 17.52 -10.98
C THR A 32 59.30 16.66 -9.99
N THR A 33 59.85 15.54 -10.46
CA THR A 33 60.86 14.78 -9.72
C THR A 33 62.14 15.59 -9.70
N SER A 34 62.27 16.50 -8.74
CA SER A 34 63.54 17.09 -8.38
C SER A 34 64.47 15.98 -7.89
N PHE A 35 65.39 15.56 -8.76
CA PHE A 35 66.57 14.81 -8.33
C PHE A 35 67.37 15.70 -7.39
N VAL A 36 67.20 15.51 -6.08
CA VAL A 36 68.09 16.09 -5.08
C VAL A 36 69.31 15.18 -4.99
N SER A 37 70.44 15.65 -5.50
CA SER A 37 71.74 14.99 -5.34
C SER A 37 72.04 14.79 -3.85
N PRO A 38 72.51 13.62 -3.41
CA PRO A 38 72.84 13.40 -2.01
C PRO A 38 74.09 14.22 -1.64
N GLY A 39 73.94 15.25 -0.79
CA GLY A 39 75.10 15.91 -0.17
C GLY A 39 75.13 17.43 -0.05
N SER A 40 74.06 18.18 -0.29
CA SER A 40 74.01 19.60 0.13
C SER A 40 73.38 19.75 1.51
N ARG A 41 74.21 19.97 2.54
CA ARG A 41 73.73 20.44 3.85
C ARG A 41 73.28 21.89 3.69
N SER A 42 71.97 22.14 3.66
CA SER A 42 71.45 23.49 3.88
C SER A 42 71.90 23.96 5.27
N ILE A 43 72.45 25.17 5.36
CA ILE A 43 72.84 25.74 6.66
C ILE A 43 71.55 25.94 7.46
N PRO A 44 71.38 25.30 8.64
CA PRO A 44 70.16 25.43 9.43
C PRO A 44 69.92 26.90 9.76
N ARG A 45 68.77 27.44 9.35
CA ARG A 45 68.47 28.87 9.53
C ARG A 45 67.89 29.07 10.94
N PRO A 46 68.31 30.10 11.69
CA PRO A 46 67.78 30.36 13.02
C PRO A 46 66.26 30.60 12.95
N LEU A 47 65.54 29.92 13.83
CA LEU A 47 64.09 30.05 13.96
C LEU A 47 63.74 31.30 14.80
N PRO A 48 62.72 32.09 14.40
CA PRO A 48 62.24 33.22 15.19
C PRO A 48 61.75 32.81 16.60
N PRO A 49 61.84 33.71 17.62
CA PRO A 49 61.42 33.42 18.99
C PRO A 49 59.92 33.12 19.17
N ASP A 50 59.06 33.54 18.25
CA ASP A 50 57.65 33.16 18.18
C ASP A 50 57.49 31.71 17.69
N ILE A 51 58.16 31.31 16.60
CA ILE A 51 58.13 29.92 16.11
C ILE A 51 58.69 28.95 17.16
N LEU A 52 59.76 29.31 17.87
CA LEU A 52 60.29 28.50 18.97
C LEU A 52 59.26 28.29 20.09
N ARG A 53 58.54 29.35 20.49
CA ARG A 53 57.46 29.27 21.49
C ARG A 53 56.28 28.43 21.01
N ARG A 54 55.92 28.51 19.73
CA ARG A 54 54.85 27.69 19.12
C ARG A 54 55.22 26.21 19.08
N ILE A 55 56.45 25.86 18.71
CA ILE A 55 56.94 24.47 18.75
C ILE A 55 56.72 23.85 20.14
N GLU A 56 56.89 24.61 21.22
CA GLU A 56 56.78 24.10 22.59
C GLU A 56 55.33 24.11 23.13
N ASN A 57 54.47 25.06 22.72
CA ASN A 57 53.20 25.34 23.41
C ASN A 57 51.95 25.44 22.51
N ASP A 58 52.08 25.51 21.18
CA ASP A 58 50.93 25.59 20.26
C ASP A 58 50.41 24.17 19.96
N PRO A 59 49.15 23.82 20.27
CA PRO A 59 48.60 22.50 20.01
C PRO A 59 48.76 22.03 18.57
N LEU A 60 48.73 22.95 17.59
CA LEU A 60 48.92 22.64 16.16
C LEU A 60 50.34 22.09 15.87
N PHE A 61 51.33 22.49 16.68
CA PHE A 61 52.72 22.07 16.58
C PHE A 61 53.02 20.83 17.44
N MET A 62 52.08 20.36 18.25
CA MET A 62 52.27 19.25 19.20
C MET A 62 51.71 17.91 18.71
N ILE A 63 51.08 17.88 17.53
CA ILE A 63 50.44 16.70 16.95
C ILE A 63 51.48 15.64 16.58
N VAL A 64 51.32 14.45 17.15
CA VAL A 64 52.17 13.27 16.93
C VAL A 64 51.31 12.04 16.70
N THR A 65 51.82 11.02 16.00
CA THR A 65 51.14 9.71 15.88
C THR A 65 50.95 9.07 17.26
N GLY A 66 49.95 8.18 17.41
CA GLY A 66 49.60 7.56 18.69
C GLY A 66 50.65 6.61 19.28
N ASP A 67 51.73 6.32 18.55
CA ASP A 67 52.94 5.64 19.02
C ASP A 67 54.09 6.60 19.38
N ASN A 68 53.86 7.92 19.28
CA ASN A 68 54.84 9.00 19.42
C ASN A 68 56.05 8.89 18.46
N GLY A 69 55.95 8.10 17.38
CA GLY A 69 57.05 7.87 16.43
C GLY A 69 57.22 8.97 15.38
N GLN A 70 56.16 9.71 15.04
CA GLN A 70 56.17 10.76 14.04
C GLN A 70 55.48 12.03 14.53
N TRP A 71 56.05 13.18 14.18
CA TRP A 71 55.46 14.51 14.35
C TRP A 71 54.81 14.97 13.05
N ILE A 72 53.66 15.64 13.12
CA ILE A 72 52.99 16.20 11.94
C ILE A 72 53.40 17.67 11.79
N ASP A 73 54.04 18.00 10.67
CA ASP A 73 54.43 19.37 10.34
C ASP A 73 53.18 20.25 10.13
N PRO A 74 52.96 21.30 10.95
CA PRO A 74 51.76 22.12 10.92
C PRO A 74 51.58 22.91 9.62
N TYR A 75 52.62 23.10 8.81
CA TYR A 75 52.55 23.86 7.57
C TYR A 75 52.29 22.99 6.34
N SER A 76 52.79 21.74 6.34
CA SER A 76 52.73 20.84 5.18
C SER A 76 51.83 19.63 5.38
N GLY A 77 51.48 19.29 6.62
CA GLY A 77 50.82 18.03 6.98
C GLY A 77 51.73 16.81 6.85
N GLN A 78 53.03 16.99 6.55
CA GLN A 78 53.98 15.90 6.38
C GLN A 78 54.34 15.28 7.74
N ALA A 79 54.36 13.95 7.80
CA ALA A 79 54.89 13.22 8.94
C ALA A 79 56.43 13.19 8.93
N VAL A 80 57.03 13.59 10.04
CA VAL A 80 58.48 13.66 10.25
C VAL A 80 58.85 12.71 11.40
N PRO A 81 59.73 11.71 11.19
CA PRO A 81 60.16 10.81 12.25
C PRO A 81 60.80 11.55 13.43
N ILE A 82 60.37 11.25 14.64
CA ILE A 82 60.91 11.85 15.87
C ILE A 82 62.25 11.18 16.20
N GLY A 83 63.30 11.99 16.34
CA GLY A 83 64.65 11.52 16.66
C GLY A 83 64.85 11.31 18.16
N SER A 84 66.01 10.76 18.54
CA SER A 84 66.40 10.53 19.94
C SER A 84 66.37 11.77 20.85
N HIS A 85 66.47 12.96 20.26
CA HIS A 85 66.39 14.25 20.96
C HIS A 85 64.94 14.78 21.16
N GLY A 86 63.93 13.99 20.77
CA GLY A 86 62.51 14.27 20.99
C GLY A 86 61.86 15.25 20.02
N ARG A 87 60.51 15.32 20.06
CA ARG A 87 59.65 16.08 19.13
C ARG A 87 60.13 17.51 18.90
N ALA A 88 60.41 18.26 19.96
CA ALA A 88 60.78 19.66 19.86
C ALA A 88 62.13 19.87 19.15
N ALA A 89 63.10 18.97 19.32
CA ALA A 89 64.36 19.01 18.59
C ALA A 89 64.15 18.68 17.09
N THR A 90 63.39 17.62 16.78
CA THR A 90 63.00 17.27 15.40
C THR A 90 62.28 18.42 14.70
N ALA A 91 61.29 19.05 15.35
CA ALA A 91 60.55 20.17 14.78
C ALA A 91 61.45 21.39 14.53
N ARG A 92 62.37 21.71 15.45
CA ARG A 92 63.35 22.80 15.27
C ARG A 92 64.28 22.54 14.08
N GLN A 93 64.76 21.31 13.92
CA GLN A 93 65.61 20.94 12.79
C GLN A 93 64.83 21.03 11.46
N HIS A 94 63.70 20.32 11.35
CA HIS A 94 62.91 20.25 10.12
C HIS A 94 62.43 21.63 9.65
N LEU A 95 61.94 22.49 10.55
CA LEU A 95 61.50 23.86 10.19
C LEU A 95 62.67 24.81 9.87
N GLY A 96 63.85 24.57 10.44
CA GLY A 96 65.08 25.30 10.11
C GLY A 96 65.66 24.94 8.74
N GLU A 97 65.47 23.67 8.31
CA GLU A 97 65.87 23.14 7.00
C GLU A 97 64.85 23.46 5.90
N SER A 98 63.55 23.28 6.16
CA SER A 98 62.47 23.49 5.18
C SER A 98 62.11 24.97 4.97
N GLY A 99 62.18 25.78 6.03
CA GLY A 99 61.78 27.19 6.00
C GLY A 99 60.27 27.44 5.80
N ALA A 100 59.42 26.41 5.93
CA ALA A 100 57.99 26.47 5.62
C ALA A 100 57.24 27.60 6.35
N TRP A 101 57.66 27.93 7.57
CA TRP A 101 57.12 29.01 8.40
C TRP A 101 57.20 30.42 7.81
N ARG A 102 57.96 30.65 6.74
CA ARG A 102 58.15 31.97 6.12
C ARG A 102 57.01 32.40 5.20
N THR A 103 56.33 31.43 4.59
CA THR A 103 55.32 31.66 3.53
C THR A 103 54.13 30.71 3.64
N GLY A 104 54.20 29.67 4.47
CA GLY A 104 53.09 28.76 4.72
C GLY A 104 52.18 29.28 5.83
N GLU A 105 50.87 29.21 5.58
CA GLU A 105 49.88 29.27 6.64
C GLU A 105 49.86 27.93 7.40
N VAL A 106 49.48 27.96 8.69
CA VAL A 106 49.32 26.73 9.48
C VAL A 106 48.00 26.08 9.12
N LEU A 107 48.05 24.79 8.82
CA LEU A 107 46.88 24.00 8.45
C LEU A 107 45.89 23.90 9.63
N PRO A 108 44.57 23.83 9.37
CA PRO A 108 43.57 23.66 10.42
C PRO A 108 43.80 22.38 11.25
N LEU A 109 43.53 22.45 12.56
CA LEU A 109 43.66 21.32 13.48
C LEU A 109 43.00 20.03 12.94
N GLN A 110 41.81 20.16 12.34
CA GLN A 110 41.06 19.05 11.77
C GLN A 110 41.82 18.35 10.62
N GLN A 111 42.56 19.09 9.80
CA GLN A 111 43.34 18.53 8.70
C GLN A 111 44.57 17.78 9.23
N LEU A 112 45.27 18.37 10.20
CA LEU A 112 46.44 17.76 10.84
C LEU A 112 46.07 16.49 11.63
N GLU A 113 44.95 16.53 12.38
CA GLU A 113 44.40 15.36 13.07
C GLU A 113 43.91 14.27 12.10
N CYS A 114 43.36 14.63 10.95
CA CYS A 114 42.98 13.66 9.92
C CYS A 114 44.21 12.95 9.33
N GLU A 115 45.32 13.67 9.10
CA GLU A 115 46.57 13.06 8.65
C GLU A 115 47.20 12.17 9.74
N ARG A 116 47.19 12.61 11.01
CA ARG A 116 47.57 11.77 12.16
C ARG A 116 46.75 10.47 12.20
N TRP A 117 45.42 10.57 12.17
CA TRP A 117 44.54 9.40 12.17
C TRP A 117 44.77 8.50 10.97
N ARG A 118 45.02 9.04 9.77
CA ARG A 118 45.33 8.24 8.58
C ARG A 118 46.60 7.41 8.77
N LEU A 119 47.63 7.95 9.42
CA LEU A 119 48.88 7.24 9.71
C LEU A 119 48.67 6.17 10.80
N ASP A 120 48.01 6.52 11.91
CA ASP A 120 47.65 5.58 12.97
C ASP A 120 46.79 4.43 12.44
N LEU A 121 45.79 4.70 11.60
CA LEU A 121 44.96 3.67 10.98
C LEU A 121 45.76 2.75 10.05
N ASN A 122 46.68 3.27 9.22
CA ASN A 122 47.53 2.44 8.37
C ASN A 122 48.41 1.48 9.18
N ARG A 123 48.87 1.91 10.37
CA ARG A 123 49.64 1.08 11.32
C ARG A 123 48.75 0.09 12.07
N LEU A 124 47.55 0.49 12.49
CA LEU A 124 46.68 -0.28 13.37
C LEU A 124 45.78 -1.28 12.63
N ILE A 125 45.22 -0.95 11.46
CA ILE A 125 44.28 -1.83 10.72
C ILE A 125 44.81 -3.27 10.50
N PRO A 126 46.10 -3.51 10.18
CA PRO A 126 46.62 -4.87 10.04
C PRO A 126 46.53 -5.72 11.32
N ILE A 127 46.74 -5.10 12.49
CA ILE A 127 46.88 -5.79 13.79
C ILE A 127 45.63 -5.71 14.67
N GLU A 128 44.85 -4.64 14.56
CA GLU A 128 43.64 -4.39 15.35
C GLU A 128 42.40 -4.85 14.58
N GLN A 129 41.73 -5.88 15.09
CA GLN A 129 40.56 -6.48 14.45
C GLN A 129 39.31 -5.60 14.57
N ARG A 130 39.18 -4.81 15.66
CA ARG A 130 38.01 -3.95 15.92
C ARG A 130 37.84 -2.85 14.88
N LEU A 131 38.93 -2.36 14.28
CA LEU A 131 38.89 -1.40 13.18
C LEU A 131 38.31 -1.99 11.87
N ARG A 132 38.19 -3.33 11.76
CA ARG A 132 37.75 -4.06 10.57
C ARG A 132 36.32 -4.62 10.67
N VAL A 133 35.53 -4.18 11.65
CA VAL A 133 34.11 -4.54 11.78
C VAL A 133 33.28 -3.67 10.81
N PHE A 134 32.62 -4.33 9.86
CA PHE A 134 31.73 -3.72 8.87
C PHE A 134 30.40 -4.49 8.84
N LEU A 135 29.35 -3.84 8.34
CA LEU A 135 28.11 -4.51 7.96
C LEU A 135 28.35 -5.56 6.87
N LYS A 136 27.44 -6.54 6.76
CA LYS A 136 27.56 -7.66 5.81
C LYS A 136 27.59 -7.23 4.34
N ASP A 137 26.98 -6.10 4.02
CA ASP A 137 26.96 -5.48 2.69
C ASP A 137 28.25 -4.71 2.35
N ASN A 138 29.17 -4.54 3.32
CA ASN A 138 30.36 -3.71 3.24
C ASN A 138 30.11 -2.19 3.07
N ARG A 139 28.90 -1.66 3.36
CA ARG A 139 28.57 -0.24 3.17
C ARG A 139 28.55 0.61 4.45
N GLY A 140 28.43 -0.04 5.61
CA GLY A 140 28.55 0.59 6.92
C GLY A 140 29.78 0.10 7.68
N TRP A 141 30.56 1.02 8.25
CA TRP A 141 31.65 0.72 9.17
C TRP A 141 31.19 0.85 10.63
N MET A 142 31.55 -0.11 11.48
CA MET A 142 31.33 0.03 12.92
C MET A 142 32.50 0.80 13.54
N ASN A 143 32.25 2.01 14.03
CA ASN A 143 33.26 2.82 14.71
C ASN A 143 33.57 2.18 16.09
N PRO A 144 34.78 1.66 16.33
CA PRO A 144 35.08 0.88 17.54
C PRO A 144 35.28 1.75 18.79
N TYR A 145 35.23 3.08 18.68
CA TYR A 145 35.29 3.98 19.83
C TYR A 145 33.90 4.40 20.34
N SER A 146 32.91 4.60 19.44
CA SER A 146 31.53 4.95 19.82
C SER A 146 30.56 3.76 19.79
N GLY A 147 30.89 2.70 19.04
CA GLY A 147 29.98 1.58 18.78
C GLY A 147 28.80 1.94 17.88
N GLU A 148 28.91 3.04 17.14
CA GLU A 148 27.94 3.49 16.13
C GLU A 148 28.27 2.89 14.75
N ILE A 149 27.23 2.69 13.93
CA ILE A 149 27.37 2.38 12.50
C ILE A 149 27.51 3.68 11.73
N VAL A 150 28.58 3.80 10.94
CA VAL A 150 28.84 4.93 10.06
C VAL A 150 28.61 4.48 8.62
N GLN A 151 27.46 4.87 8.07
CA GLN A 151 27.09 4.58 6.69
C GLN A 151 27.97 5.35 5.70
N GLY A 152 28.19 4.79 4.50
CA GLY A 152 28.97 5.41 3.42
C GLY A 152 30.49 5.31 3.56
N ILE A 153 30.98 4.67 4.65
CA ILE A 153 32.36 4.20 4.75
C ILE A 153 32.36 2.77 4.22
N GLU A 154 32.58 2.64 2.91
CA GLU A 154 32.46 1.37 2.22
C GLU A 154 33.79 0.62 2.13
N ARG A 155 33.70 -0.71 2.01
CA ARG A 155 34.83 -1.61 1.80
C ARG A 155 34.65 -2.40 0.49
N PRO A 156 34.89 -1.78 -0.69
CA PRO A 156 34.72 -2.43 -1.99
C PRO A 156 35.49 -3.76 -2.08
N ASP A 157 34.85 -4.78 -2.67
CA ASP A 157 35.37 -6.15 -2.78
C ASP A 157 35.89 -6.75 -1.45
N GLY A 158 35.40 -6.26 -0.30
CA GLY A 158 35.88 -6.66 1.02
C GLY A 158 37.29 -6.15 1.39
N LYS A 159 37.90 -5.28 0.56
CA LYS A 159 39.28 -4.78 0.74
C LYS A 159 39.32 -3.40 1.36
N MET A 160 40.27 -3.19 2.28
CA MET A 160 40.57 -1.86 2.81
C MET A 160 41.29 -1.03 1.75
N THR A 161 40.62 -0.01 1.22
CA THR A 161 41.21 0.91 0.23
C THR A 161 41.78 2.16 0.91
N PRO A 162 42.74 2.89 0.30
CA PRO A 162 43.20 4.18 0.81
C PRO A 162 42.05 5.19 1.02
N ARG A 163 40.99 5.12 0.19
CA ARG A 163 39.78 5.92 0.33
C ARG A 163 39.00 5.56 1.60
N THR A 164 38.78 4.27 1.85
CA THR A 164 38.11 3.77 3.07
C THR A 164 38.85 4.24 4.33
N VAL A 165 40.19 4.08 4.35
CA VAL A 165 41.04 4.52 5.48
C VAL A 165 40.94 6.03 5.70
N TRP A 166 40.92 6.82 4.63
CA TRP A 166 40.78 8.28 4.72
C TRP A 166 39.40 8.70 5.25
N GLN A 167 38.31 8.05 4.80
CA GLN A 167 36.96 8.30 5.33
C GLN A 167 36.85 7.95 6.83
N MET A 168 37.48 6.85 7.27
CA MET A 168 37.59 6.51 8.69
C MET A 168 38.36 7.58 9.46
N ALA A 169 39.48 8.07 8.94
CA ALA A 169 40.29 9.11 9.58
C ALA A 169 39.49 10.43 9.77
N GLN A 170 38.74 10.85 8.74
CA GLN A 170 37.85 12.00 8.84
C GLN A 170 36.80 11.81 9.95
N ARG A 171 36.15 10.64 10.02
CA ARG A 171 35.13 10.36 11.04
C ARG A 171 35.71 10.30 12.45
N LEU A 172 36.92 9.75 12.62
CA LEU A 172 37.61 9.70 13.93
C LEU A 172 38.06 11.08 14.40
N THR A 173 38.42 11.98 13.49
CA THR A 173 38.80 13.37 13.81
C THR A 173 37.68 14.12 14.56
N VAL A 174 36.42 13.85 14.20
CA VAL A 174 35.23 14.47 14.84
C VAL A 174 34.58 13.59 15.91
N CYS A 175 35.16 12.44 16.25
CA CYS A 175 34.62 11.51 17.25
C CYS A 175 35.16 11.84 18.66
N PRO A 176 34.33 12.27 19.63
CA PRO A 176 34.80 12.57 20.99
C PRO A 176 35.41 11.35 21.69
N HIS A 177 34.77 10.18 21.55
CA HIS A 177 35.22 8.91 22.13
C HIS A 177 36.62 8.51 21.64
N ALA A 178 36.98 8.83 20.40
CA ALA A 178 38.28 8.50 19.82
C ALA A 178 39.45 9.24 20.51
N ARG A 179 39.18 10.40 21.13
CA ARG A 179 40.18 11.15 21.92
C ARG A 179 40.63 10.42 23.19
N THR A 180 39.82 9.49 23.69
CA THR A 180 40.16 8.70 24.89
C THR A 180 41.14 7.56 24.59
N GLY A 181 41.36 7.22 23.32
CA GLY A 181 42.13 6.04 22.90
C GLY A 181 41.48 4.69 23.24
N ARG A 182 40.37 4.67 23.99
CA ARG A 182 39.71 3.44 24.46
C ARG A 182 38.80 2.86 23.39
N LEU A 183 39.17 1.71 22.86
CA LEU A 183 38.33 0.89 22.00
C LEU A 183 37.32 0.09 22.85
N LEU A 184 36.12 -0.13 22.31
CA LEU A 184 35.12 -1.06 22.84
C LEU A 184 35.58 -2.53 22.69
N ASP A 185 34.84 -3.44 23.30
CA ASP A 185 35.07 -4.88 23.14
C ASP A 185 34.62 -5.38 21.75
N LEU A 186 35.31 -6.42 21.23
CA LEU A 186 35.00 -6.97 19.91
C LEU A 186 33.64 -7.69 19.86
N GLN A 187 33.22 -8.40 20.91
CA GLN A 187 31.89 -9.04 20.90
C GLN A 187 30.77 -8.00 20.95
N GLU A 188 30.93 -6.93 21.72
CA GLU A 188 29.97 -5.82 21.77
C GLU A 188 29.73 -5.22 20.38
N LEU A 189 30.80 -4.93 19.64
CA LEU A 189 30.70 -4.42 18.26
C LEU A 189 30.03 -5.45 17.32
N LEU A 190 30.39 -6.73 17.43
CA LEU A 190 29.78 -7.79 16.62
C LEU A 190 28.29 -8.03 16.96
N ASN A 191 27.87 -7.80 18.20
CA ASN A 191 26.48 -7.93 18.62
C ASN A 191 25.63 -6.77 18.10
N ARG A 192 26.11 -5.53 18.20
CA ARG A 192 25.46 -4.35 17.60
C ARG A 192 25.29 -4.49 16.09
N GLY A 193 26.32 -4.98 15.39
CA GLY A 193 26.24 -5.26 13.96
C GLY A 193 25.22 -6.33 13.57
N ARG A 194 24.89 -7.28 14.47
CA ARG A 194 23.82 -8.27 14.25
C ARG A 194 22.43 -7.68 14.50
N ALA A 195 22.27 -6.89 15.56
CA ALA A 195 20.98 -6.28 15.94
C ALA A 195 20.42 -5.40 14.81
N HIS A 196 21.22 -4.47 14.28
CA HIS A 196 20.84 -3.60 13.16
C HIS A 196 20.43 -4.40 11.90
N GLY A 197 21.08 -5.54 11.65
CA GLY A 197 20.75 -6.42 10.53
C GLY A 197 19.46 -7.26 10.71
N ALA A 198 18.93 -7.33 11.94
CA ALA A 198 17.62 -7.92 12.23
C ALA A 198 16.51 -6.86 12.13
N GLU A 199 16.74 -5.67 12.69
CA GLU A 199 15.80 -4.54 12.68
C GLU A 199 15.40 -4.13 11.24
N GLN A 200 16.37 -4.00 10.33
CA GLN A 200 16.10 -3.66 8.92
C GLN A 200 15.19 -4.71 8.24
N LYS A 201 15.44 -6.00 8.46
CA LYS A 201 14.63 -7.08 7.86
C LYS A 201 13.20 -7.08 8.37
N THR A 202 12.99 -6.77 9.64
CA THR A 202 11.65 -6.66 10.23
C THR A 202 10.89 -5.48 9.61
N GLN A 203 11.56 -4.34 9.39
CA GLN A 203 10.94 -3.15 8.79
C GLN A 203 10.56 -3.38 7.31
N GLU A 204 11.41 -4.02 6.52
CA GLU A 204 11.13 -4.38 5.11
C GLU A 204 9.94 -5.36 4.98
N ALA A 205 9.84 -6.35 5.87
CA ALA A 205 8.74 -7.31 5.89
C ALA A 205 7.39 -6.69 6.32
N VAL A 206 7.40 -5.68 7.19
CA VAL A 206 6.18 -4.96 7.59
C VAL A 206 5.71 -4.03 6.47
N GLY A 207 6.61 -3.26 5.85
CA GLY A 207 6.23 -2.33 4.78
C GLY A 207 5.58 -3.03 3.57
N SER A 208 6.22 -4.08 3.06
CA SER A 208 5.70 -4.86 1.92
C SER A 208 4.32 -5.48 2.18
N ARG A 209 4.04 -5.95 3.41
CA ARG A 209 2.72 -6.48 3.77
C ARG A 209 1.65 -5.38 3.83
N THR A 210 1.99 -4.20 4.35
CA THR A 210 1.07 -3.04 4.38
C THR A 210 0.72 -2.56 2.99
N GLU A 211 1.68 -2.50 2.07
CA GLU A 211 1.47 -2.13 0.66
C GLU A 211 0.54 -3.12 -0.07
N GLN A 212 0.70 -4.43 0.16
CA GLN A 212 -0.18 -5.46 -0.40
C GLN A 212 -1.63 -5.35 0.11
N HIS A 213 -1.83 -5.13 1.42
CA HIS A 213 -3.17 -4.92 1.98
C HIS A 213 -3.82 -3.63 1.45
N ALA A 214 -3.05 -2.56 1.26
CA ALA A 214 -3.56 -1.31 0.68
C ALA A 214 -3.98 -1.48 -0.80
N ALA A 215 -3.21 -2.23 -1.59
CA ALA A 215 -3.55 -2.54 -2.98
C ALA A 215 -4.85 -3.35 -3.09
N LEU A 216 -5.00 -4.44 -2.31
CA LEU A 216 -6.25 -5.22 -2.28
C LEU A 216 -7.46 -4.37 -1.85
N GLY A 217 -7.28 -3.49 -0.86
CA GLY A 217 -8.33 -2.58 -0.42
C GLY A 217 -8.77 -1.59 -1.52
N HIS A 218 -7.83 -1.14 -2.38
CA HIS A 218 -8.15 -0.27 -3.50
C HIS A 218 -8.93 -0.99 -4.60
N ASP A 219 -8.50 -2.19 -5.00
CA ASP A 219 -9.17 -2.99 -6.03
C ASP A 219 -10.61 -3.36 -5.60
N LEU A 220 -10.80 -3.72 -4.32
CA LEU A 220 -12.10 -4.02 -3.74
C LEU A 220 -13.04 -2.80 -3.75
N ALA A 221 -12.53 -1.60 -3.44
CA ALA A 221 -13.31 -0.36 -3.49
C ALA A 221 -13.71 0.02 -4.93
N GLN A 222 -12.85 -0.21 -5.92
CA GLN A 222 -13.21 -0.04 -7.33
C GLN A 222 -14.31 -1.03 -7.76
N ALA A 223 -14.21 -2.30 -7.35
CA ALA A 223 -15.22 -3.31 -7.64
C ALA A 223 -16.59 -2.96 -7.02
N GLN A 224 -16.60 -2.44 -5.77
CA GLN A 224 -17.82 -1.94 -5.12
C GLN A 224 -18.46 -0.78 -5.91
N GLN A 225 -17.64 0.16 -6.40
CA GLN A 225 -18.14 1.27 -7.22
C GLN A 225 -18.78 0.77 -8.53
N VAL A 226 -18.17 -0.25 -9.17
CA VAL A 226 -18.71 -0.87 -10.38
C VAL A 226 -20.04 -1.59 -10.09
N GLN A 227 -20.11 -2.39 -9.02
CA GLN A 227 -21.35 -3.08 -8.60
C GLN A 227 -22.49 -2.08 -8.34
N ARG A 228 -22.23 -1.03 -7.57
CA ARG A 228 -23.20 0.05 -7.30
C ARG A 228 -23.67 0.76 -8.58
N HIS A 229 -22.80 0.94 -9.56
CA HIS A 229 -23.16 1.55 -10.84
C HIS A 229 -23.94 0.61 -11.77
N MET A 230 -23.98 -0.69 -11.48
CA MET A 230 -24.82 -1.67 -12.20
C MET A 230 -26.22 -1.80 -11.62
N LEU A 231 -26.47 -1.43 -10.35
CA LEU A 231 -27.79 -1.47 -9.73
C LEU A 231 -28.77 -0.51 -10.41
N SER A 232 -30.07 -0.86 -10.42
CA SER A 232 -31.11 -0.07 -11.09
C SER A 232 -31.42 1.24 -10.35
N SER A 233 -31.68 2.31 -11.09
CA SER A 233 -32.32 3.51 -10.53
C SER A 233 -33.75 3.20 -10.10
N ILE A 234 -34.11 3.59 -8.88
CA ILE A 234 -35.46 3.33 -8.33
C ILE A 234 -36.49 4.24 -9.04
N PRO A 235 -37.53 3.69 -9.69
CA PRO A 235 -38.58 4.48 -10.34
C PRO A 235 -39.55 5.07 -9.31
N LYS A 236 -40.24 6.14 -9.69
CA LYS A 236 -41.27 6.81 -8.88
C LYS A 236 -42.63 6.80 -9.60
N PRO A 237 -43.33 5.65 -9.65
CA PRO A 237 -44.67 5.60 -10.23
C PRO A 237 -45.66 6.40 -9.37
N PRO A 238 -46.64 7.12 -9.97
CA PRO A 238 -47.65 7.84 -9.21
C PRO A 238 -48.42 6.94 -8.25
N GLY A 239 -48.65 7.41 -7.02
CA GLY A 239 -49.39 6.66 -5.99
C GLY A 239 -48.57 5.60 -5.24
N PHE A 240 -47.25 5.49 -5.46
CA PHE A 240 -46.39 4.61 -4.69
C PHE A 240 -45.06 5.24 -4.33
N GLU A 241 -44.47 4.78 -3.22
CA GLU A 241 -43.06 4.95 -2.93
C GLU A 241 -42.31 3.62 -3.07
N LEU A 242 -41.11 3.69 -3.60
CA LEU A 242 -40.16 2.58 -3.69
C LEU A 242 -38.84 3.03 -3.08
N ALA A 243 -38.25 2.18 -2.25
CA ALA A 243 -36.95 2.43 -1.62
C ALA A 243 -36.15 1.12 -1.47
N VAL A 244 -34.83 1.24 -1.48
CA VAL A 244 -33.93 0.12 -1.21
C VAL A 244 -32.73 0.62 -0.39
N HIS A 245 -32.51 0.01 0.78
CA HIS A 245 -31.23 0.07 1.48
C HIS A 245 -30.41 -1.14 1.04
N LEU A 246 -29.15 -0.95 0.64
CA LEU A 246 -28.21 -2.05 0.34
C LEU A 246 -26.84 -1.72 0.94
N SER A 247 -26.38 -2.57 1.85
CA SER A 247 -25.08 -2.48 2.51
C SER A 247 -24.33 -3.80 2.37
N ALA A 248 -23.05 -3.74 1.98
CA ALA A 248 -22.23 -4.93 1.76
C ALA A 248 -21.19 -5.08 2.88
N HIS A 249 -21.10 -6.25 3.50
CA HIS A 249 -20.20 -6.53 4.62
C HIS A 249 -18.73 -6.42 4.22
N ALA A 250 -18.36 -7.08 3.12
CA ALA A 250 -16.97 -7.21 2.65
C ALA A 250 -16.65 -6.28 1.46
N GLY A 251 -17.28 -5.11 1.40
CA GLY A 251 -17.09 -4.13 0.32
C GLY A 251 -17.85 -4.49 -0.97
N VAL A 252 -17.66 -5.70 -1.51
CA VAL A 252 -18.50 -6.25 -2.58
C VAL A 252 -19.33 -7.41 -2.06
N GLY A 253 -20.60 -7.44 -2.46
CA GLY A 253 -21.60 -8.35 -1.90
C GLY A 253 -22.20 -9.36 -2.89
N GLY A 254 -22.88 -10.36 -2.35
CA GLY A 254 -23.78 -11.28 -3.07
C GLY A 254 -25.19 -10.71 -3.27
N ASP A 255 -25.61 -9.77 -2.41
CA ASP A 255 -26.88 -9.06 -2.52
C ASP A 255 -27.00 -8.18 -3.78
N PHE A 256 -28.19 -8.21 -4.39
CA PHE A 256 -28.55 -7.33 -5.49
C PHE A 256 -30.06 -7.08 -5.62
N TYR A 257 -30.42 -5.97 -6.25
CA TYR A 257 -31.80 -5.68 -6.66
C TYR A 257 -31.85 -5.20 -8.12
N GLU A 258 -32.99 -5.47 -8.77
CA GLU A 258 -33.31 -4.95 -10.09
C GLU A 258 -34.76 -4.45 -10.11
N ILE A 259 -34.95 -3.18 -10.45
CA ILE A 259 -36.27 -2.58 -10.67
C ILE A 259 -36.28 -1.98 -12.08
N THR A 260 -37.20 -2.45 -12.93
CA THR A 260 -37.25 -2.04 -14.35
C THR A 260 -38.66 -2.09 -14.91
N THR A 261 -38.97 -1.21 -15.86
CA THR A 261 -40.28 -1.19 -16.52
C THR A 261 -40.31 -2.20 -17.67
N LEU A 262 -41.29 -3.10 -17.64
CA LEU A 262 -41.58 -4.09 -18.66
C LEU A 262 -42.24 -3.44 -19.90
N GLN A 263 -42.32 -4.19 -20.99
CA GLN A 263 -42.86 -3.69 -22.27
C GLN A 263 -44.34 -3.30 -22.21
N ASP A 264 -45.10 -3.87 -21.27
CA ASP A 264 -46.52 -3.56 -21.03
C ASP A 264 -46.74 -2.44 -20.00
N GLY A 265 -45.66 -1.79 -19.53
CA GLY A 265 -45.70 -0.69 -18.57
C GLY A 265 -45.71 -1.13 -17.10
N ARG A 266 -45.82 -2.43 -16.80
CA ARG A 266 -45.68 -2.93 -15.43
C ARG A 266 -44.24 -2.82 -14.95
N ILE A 267 -44.05 -2.62 -13.65
CA ILE A 267 -42.73 -2.56 -13.01
C ILE A 267 -42.37 -3.95 -12.52
N PHE A 268 -41.29 -4.51 -13.05
CA PHE A 268 -40.63 -5.69 -12.50
C PHE A 268 -39.75 -5.27 -11.32
N ILE A 269 -39.82 -6.03 -10.23
CA ILE A 269 -39.05 -5.84 -9.01
C ILE A 269 -38.40 -7.19 -8.68
N ALA A 270 -37.09 -7.20 -8.45
CA ALA A 270 -36.36 -8.35 -7.94
C ALA A 270 -35.43 -7.94 -6.81
N LEU A 271 -35.38 -8.77 -5.77
CA LEU A 271 -34.33 -8.80 -4.76
C LEU A 271 -33.74 -10.21 -4.75
N GLY A 272 -32.42 -10.34 -4.72
CA GLY A 272 -31.78 -11.64 -4.61
C GLY A 272 -30.42 -11.58 -3.94
N ASP A 273 -30.02 -12.76 -3.46
CA ASP A 273 -28.73 -13.03 -2.85
C ASP A 273 -28.06 -14.20 -3.59
N VAL A 274 -26.75 -14.11 -3.78
CA VAL A 274 -25.90 -15.14 -4.39
C VAL A 274 -25.11 -15.87 -3.30
N SER A 275 -25.36 -17.17 -3.15
CA SER A 275 -24.67 -18.01 -2.16
C SER A 275 -23.13 -17.90 -2.25
N GLY A 276 -22.49 -17.51 -1.15
CA GLY A 276 -21.06 -17.25 -1.05
C GLY A 276 -20.77 -15.76 -0.88
N HIS A 277 -19.50 -15.36 -0.76
CA HIS A 277 -19.15 -13.98 -0.39
C HIS A 277 -18.01 -13.39 -1.22
N GLY A 278 -17.93 -12.05 -1.24
CA GLY A 278 -16.86 -11.30 -1.87
C GLY A 278 -16.85 -11.37 -3.41
N VAL A 279 -15.67 -11.29 -4.01
CA VAL A 279 -15.49 -11.03 -5.45
C VAL A 279 -16.18 -12.08 -6.34
N GLN A 280 -16.28 -13.34 -5.92
CA GLN A 280 -16.96 -14.38 -6.70
C GLN A 280 -18.48 -14.15 -6.77
N ALA A 281 -19.11 -13.80 -5.65
CA ALA A 281 -20.54 -13.48 -5.60
C ALA A 281 -20.83 -12.21 -6.42
N ALA A 282 -20.00 -11.17 -6.29
CA ALA A 282 -20.15 -9.92 -7.04
C ALA A 282 -20.05 -10.07 -8.58
N LEU A 283 -19.27 -11.04 -9.07
CA LEU A 283 -19.24 -11.38 -10.50
C LEU A 283 -20.55 -12.04 -10.96
N VAL A 284 -21.13 -12.93 -10.15
CA VAL A 284 -22.43 -13.54 -10.43
C VAL A 284 -23.54 -12.48 -10.37
N VAL A 285 -23.51 -11.54 -9.44
CA VAL A 285 -24.43 -10.37 -9.40
C VAL A 285 -24.39 -9.59 -10.72
N ALA A 286 -23.20 -9.28 -11.23
CA ALA A 286 -23.04 -8.54 -12.49
C ALA A 286 -23.61 -9.30 -13.71
N THR A 287 -23.54 -10.63 -13.69
CA THR A 287 -24.22 -11.50 -14.67
C THR A 287 -25.74 -11.50 -14.45
N ALA A 288 -26.21 -11.68 -13.21
CA ALA A 288 -27.62 -11.74 -12.85
C ALA A 288 -28.39 -10.49 -13.28
N LEU A 289 -27.88 -9.29 -12.97
CA LEU A 289 -28.49 -8.02 -13.39
C LEU A 289 -28.59 -7.91 -14.92
N LYS A 290 -27.58 -8.36 -15.66
CA LYS A 290 -27.61 -8.35 -17.13
C LYS A 290 -28.61 -9.35 -17.70
N THR A 291 -28.65 -10.56 -17.17
CA THR A 291 -29.56 -11.62 -17.63
C THR A 291 -31.01 -11.28 -17.31
N LEU A 292 -31.32 -10.76 -16.11
CA LEU A 292 -32.66 -10.25 -15.78
C LEU A 292 -33.11 -9.15 -16.75
N ARG A 293 -32.26 -8.13 -16.98
CA ARG A 293 -32.54 -7.04 -17.94
C ARG A 293 -32.70 -7.52 -19.38
N PHE A 294 -32.00 -8.59 -19.77
CA PHE A 294 -32.14 -9.19 -21.09
C PHE A 294 -33.48 -9.93 -21.22
N VAL A 295 -33.80 -10.80 -20.25
CA VAL A 295 -35.03 -11.59 -20.26
C VAL A 295 -36.28 -10.71 -20.14
N ALA A 296 -36.25 -9.66 -19.30
CA ALA A 296 -37.33 -8.68 -19.12
C ALA A 296 -37.71 -7.91 -20.41
N ARG A 297 -36.86 -7.92 -21.45
CA ARG A 297 -37.17 -7.37 -22.79
C ARG A 297 -37.92 -8.36 -23.69
N SER A 298 -38.11 -9.60 -23.25
CA SER A 298 -38.62 -10.70 -24.08
C SER A 298 -39.95 -11.29 -23.61
N THR A 299 -40.34 -11.03 -22.37
CA THR A 299 -41.62 -11.42 -21.78
C THR A 299 -41.98 -10.49 -20.62
N SER A 300 -43.27 -10.35 -20.36
CA SER A 300 -43.81 -9.65 -19.18
C SER A 300 -44.56 -10.62 -18.23
N ASP A 301 -44.57 -11.93 -18.51
CA ASP A 301 -45.03 -12.92 -17.53
C ASP A 301 -43.95 -13.16 -16.48
N LEU A 302 -44.30 -13.02 -15.20
CA LEU A 302 -43.35 -13.14 -14.09
C LEU A 302 -42.76 -14.55 -13.97
N THR A 303 -43.56 -15.58 -14.22
CA THR A 303 -43.12 -16.97 -14.07
C THR A 303 -42.18 -17.35 -15.21
N GLU A 304 -42.53 -16.97 -16.43
CA GLU A 304 -41.69 -17.16 -17.61
C GLU A 304 -40.37 -16.37 -17.49
N LEU A 305 -40.41 -15.13 -17.02
CA LEU A 305 -39.23 -14.30 -16.80
C LEU A 305 -38.26 -15.00 -15.83
N VAL A 306 -38.74 -15.48 -14.68
CA VAL A 306 -37.88 -16.14 -13.69
C VAL A 306 -37.40 -17.52 -14.16
N CYS A 307 -38.22 -18.27 -14.92
CA CYS A 307 -37.78 -19.54 -15.51
C CYS A 307 -36.69 -19.35 -16.58
N ARG A 308 -36.87 -18.40 -17.49
CA ARG A 308 -35.85 -18.04 -18.50
C ARG A 308 -34.59 -17.51 -17.82
N PHE A 309 -34.71 -16.65 -16.81
CA PHE A 309 -33.57 -16.18 -16.01
C PHE A 309 -32.78 -17.35 -15.41
N ASN A 310 -33.47 -18.31 -14.77
CA ASN A 310 -32.85 -19.50 -14.22
C ASN A 310 -32.08 -20.32 -15.27
N ASP A 311 -32.70 -20.61 -16.42
CA ASP A 311 -32.09 -21.46 -17.44
C ASP A 311 -30.92 -20.75 -18.16
N GLU A 312 -30.96 -19.42 -18.30
CA GLU A 312 -29.86 -18.62 -18.87
C GLU A 312 -28.67 -18.43 -17.89
N ILE A 313 -28.90 -18.24 -16.58
CA ILE A 313 -27.81 -18.02 -15.61
C ILE A 313 -27.18 -19.32 -15.09
N LYS A 314 -27.93 -20.43 -15.04
CA LYS A 314 -27.44 -21.69 -14.47
C LYS A 314 -26.10 -22.18 -15.06
N PRO A 315 -25.79 -22.04 -16.37
CA PRO A 315 -24.49 -22.41 -16.93
C PRO A 315 -23.29 -21.62 -16.37
N ASP A 316 -23.53 -20.39 -15.88
CA ASP A 316 -22.48 -19.50 -15.35
C ASP A 316 -22.22 -19.72 -13.84
N LEU A 317 -23.08 -20.47 -13.14
CA LEU A 317 -22.94 -20.78 -11.72
C LEU A 317 -21.99 -21.98 -11.51
N VAL A 318 -21.01 -21.84 -10.62
CA VAL A 318 -20.10 -22.96 -10.29
C VAL A 318 -20.81 -24.01 -9.40
N PRO A 319 -20.33 -25.27 -9.34
CA PRO A 319 -20.96 -26.31 -8.53
C PRO A 319 -21.11 -25.89 -7.06
N GLY A 320 -22.35 -25.89 -6.57
CA GLY A 320 -22.70 -25.46 -5.21
C GLY A 320 -23.21 -24.03 -5.11
N GLN A 321 -23.03 -23.18 -6.13
CA GLN A 321 -23.66 -21.86 -6.18
C GLN A 321 -25.13 -21.93 -6.59
N PHE A 322 -25.94 -21.11 -5.94
CA PHE A 322 -27.34 -20.82 -6.27
C PHE A 322 -27.64 -19.35 -5.99
N ILE A 323 -28.79 -18.88 -6.47
CA ILE A 323 -29.28 -17.52 -6.16
C ILE A 323 -30.65 -17.67 -5.49
N THR A 324 -30.83 -17.06 -4.33
CA THR A 324 -32.17 -16.88 -3.76
C THR A 324 -32.79 -15.62 -4.39
N LEU A 325 -34.03 -15.70 -4.86
CA LEU A 325 -34.70 -14.59 -5.53
C LEU A 325 -36.14 -14.40 -5.05
N PHE A 326 -36.49 -13.20 -4.60
CA PHE A 326 -37.86 -12.70 -4.60
C PHE A 326 -38.07 -11.89 -5.88
N ALA A 327 -39.19 -12.14 -6.57
CA ALA A 327 -39.50 -11.43 -7.80
C ALA A 327 -41.00 -11.08 -7.85
N ALA A 328 -41.31 -9.89 -8.36
CA ALA A 328 -42.66 -9.38 -8.47
C ALA A 328 -42.88 -8.53 -9.72
N THR A 329 -44.15 -8.39 -10.11
CA THR A 329 -44.63 -7.37 -11.05
C THR A 329 -45.72 -6.53 -10.41
N LEU A 330 -45.61 -5.22 -10.55
CA LEU A 330 -46.59 -4.22 -10.14
C LEU A 330 -47.15 -3.52 -11.38
N ASP A 331 -48.47 -3.52 -11.54
CA ASP A 331 -49.15 -2.59 -12.44
C ASP A 331 -49.44 -1.28 -11.67
N PRO A 332 -48.77 -0.16 -12.00
CA PRO A 332 -48.98 1.11 -11.30
C PRO A 332 -50.35 1.74 -11.60
N THR A 333 -51.06 1.30 -12.64
CA THR A 333 -52.38 1.83 -13.02
C THR A 333 -53.48 1.11 -12.25
N THR A 334 -53.43 -0.22 -12.17
CA THR A 334 -54.46 -1.04 -11.51
C THR A 334 -54.13 -1.38 -10.06
N ARG A 335 -52.91 -1.10 -9.58
CA ARG A 335 -52.33 -1.62 -8.32
C ARG A 335 -52.33 -3.15 -8.20
N ALA A 336 -52.46 -3.87 -9.32
CA ALA A 336 -52.34 -5.32 -9.34
C ALA A 336 -50.88 -5.73 -9.11
N PHE A 337 -50.65 -6.53 -8.07
CA PHE A 337 -49.33 -6.99 -7.67
C PHE A 337 -49.26 -8.52 -7.73
N THR A 338 -48.26 -9.06 -8.42
CA THR A 338 -48.00 -10.50 -8.48
C THR A 338 -46.58 -10.77 -8.03
N CYS A 339 -46.37 -11.72 -7.13
CA CYS A 339 -45.04 -12.09 -6.63
C CYS A 339 -44.83 -13.60 -6.54
N LEU A 340 -43.56 -14.02 -6.62
CA LEU A 340 -43.12 -15.40 -6.41
C LEU A 340 -41.77 -15.43 -5.68
N ARG A 341 -41.37 -16.61 -5.19
CA ARG A 341 -40.07 -16.85 -4.56
C ARG A 341 -39.38 -18.06 -5.15
N ALA A 342 -38.09 -17.90 -5.43
CA ALA A 342 -37.15 -18.97 -5.76
C ALA A 342 -36.12 -19.05 -4.62
N GLY A 343 -36.36 -19.91 -3.62
CA GLY A 343 -35.50 -20.08 -2.44
C GLY A 343 -35.55 -18.96 -1.38
N HIS A 344 -35.77 -17.71 -1.78
CA HIS A 344 -35.71 -16.52 -0.89
C HIS A 344 -36.81 -16.48 0.18
N GLN A 345 -36.65 -15.66 1.22
CA GLN A 345 -37.60 -15.53 2.32
C GLN A 345 -38.91 -14.80 1.93
N PRO A 346 -40.02 -14.98 2.69
CA PRO A 346 -41.30 -14.33 2.42
C PRO A 346 -41.21 -12.81 2.61
N ALA A 347 -41.72 -12.04 1.64
CA ALA A 347 -41.94 -10.61 1.86
C ALA A 347 -43.06 -10.42 2.89
N ILE A 348 -43.04 -9.31 3.61
CA ILE A 348 -44.04 -8.95 4.62
C ILE A 348 -44.92 -7.84 4.04
N LEU A 349 -46.23 -8.08 3.96
CA LEU A 349 -47.24 -7.06 3.73
C LEU A 349 -47.77 -6.59 5.07
N VAL A 350 -47.80 -5.28 5.29
CA VAL A 350 -48.40 -4.62 6.46
C VAL A 350 -49.41 -3.59 6.00
N ASN A 351 -50.56 -3.54 6.67
CA ASN A 351 -51.53 -2.44 6.54
C ASN A 351 -52.39 -2.40 7.82
N LEU A 352 -52.31 -1.30 8.58
CA LEU A 352 -53.01 -1.16 9.87
C LEU A 352 -54.55 -1.13 9.75
N ALA A 353 -55.10 -0.91 8.54
CA ALA A 353 -56.54 -0.92 8.28
C ALA A 353 -57.10 -2.32 7.92
N ARG A 354 -56.24 -3.32 7.67
CA ARG A 354 -56.65 -4.70 7.38
C ARG A 354 -56.93 -5.49 8.67
N GLU A 355 -57.86 -6.45 8.62
CA GLU A 355 -58.10 -7.39 9.73
C GLU A 355 -56.85 -8.26 10.00
N GLU A 356 -56.24 -8.80 8.93
CA GLU A 356 -54.88 -9.37 8.98
C GLU A 356 -53.88 -8.23 8.75
N VAL A 357 -53.52 -7.52 9.83
CA VAL A 357 -52.62 -6.35 9.82
C VAL A 357 -51.25 -6.65 9.18
N MET A 358 -50.76 -7.88 9.32
CA MET A 358 -49.46 -8.31 8.81
C MET A 358 -49.54 -9.72 8.23
N ARG A 359 -49.06 -9.88 6.99
CA ARG A 359 -49.18 -11.12 6.20
C ARG A 359 -47.89 -11.44 5.46
N ARG A 360 -47.48 -12.72 5.46
CA ARG A 360 -46.34 -13.19 4.66
C ARG A 360 -46.76 -13.46 3.20
N LEU A 361 -46.02 -12.91 2.24
CA LEU A 361 -46.25 -13.03 0.80
C LEU A 361 -45.26 -14.00 0.10
N GLY A 362 -45.74 -14.61 -0.99
CA GLY A 362 -45.01 -15.56 -1.81
C GLY A 362 -44.98 -16.98 -1.24
N ARG A 363 -45.25 -17.97 -2.08
CA ARG A 363 -45.06 -19.40 -1.76
C ARG A 363 -43.64 -19.83 -2.12
N SER A 364 -43.09 -20.81 -1.39
CA SER A 364 -41.73 -21.30 -1.64
C SER A 364 -41.63 -22.06 -2.96
N GLY A 365 -40.61 -21.74 -3.75
CA GLY A 365 -40.14 -22.47 -4.93
C GLY A 365 -38.64 -22.77 -4.82
N MET A 366 -38.08 -23.55 -5.74
CA MET A 366 -36.64 -23.87 -5.72
C MET A 366 -35.78 -22.62 -5.96
N ALA A 367 -34.60 -22.55 -5.35
CA ALA A 367 -33.63 -21.49 -5.64
C ALA A 367 -33.09 -21.60 -7.08
N ILE A 368 -32.68 -20.46 -7.64
CA ILE A 368 -32.13 -20.33 -8.99
C ILE A 368 -30.85 -21.17 -9.08
N GLY A 369 -30.68 -21.91 -10.17
CA GLY A 369 -29.51 -22.73 -10.44
C GLY A 369 -29.60 -24.17 -9.93
N LEU A 370 -30.52 -24.49 -9.02
CA LEU A 370 -30.65 -25.85 -8.45
C LEU A 370 -31.30 -26.85 -9.42
N ALA A 371 -32.16 -26.39 -10.33
CA ALA A 371 -32.82 -27.19 -11.37
C ALA A 371 -33.00 -26.35 -12.65
N SER A 372 -33.48 -26.98 -13.73
CA SER A 372 -33.76 -26.29 -15.00
C SER A 372 -35.06 -26.76 -15.66
N GLY A 373 -35.55 -25.96 -16.60
CA GLY A 373 -36.71 -26.26 -17.42
C GLY A 373 -37.94 -26.63 -16.59
N GLN A 374 -38.62 -27.71 -16.99
CA GLN A 374 -39.92 -28.08 -16.41
C GLN A 374 -39.86 -28.35 -14.89
N VAL A 375 -38.77 -28.89 -14.35
CA VAL A 375 -38.66 -29.15 -12.90
C VAL A 375 -38.63 -27.83 -12.11
N PHE A 376 -37.83 -26.87 -12.57
CA PHE A 376 -37.77 -25.54 -11.95
C PHE A 376 -39.11 -24.81 -12.10
N ALA A 377 -39.68 -24.78 -13.31
CA ALA A 377 -40.96 -24.14 -13.60
C ALA A 377 -42.11 -24.73 -12.76
N GLN A 378 -42.15 -26.05 -12.59
CA GLN A 378 -43.12 -26.73 -11.73
C GLN A 378 -42.94 -26.45 -10.24
N SER A 379 -41.84 -25.83 -9.81
CA SER A 379 -41.65 -25.35 -8.43
C SER A 379 -42.15 -23.92 -8.21
N MET A 380 -42.28 -23.11 -9.27
CA MET A 380 -42.71 -21.71 -9.17
C MET A 380 -44.19 -21.62 -8.79
N ARG A 381 -44.51 -20.71 -7.85
CA ARG A 381 -45.85 -20.55 -7.27
C ARG A 381 -46.19 -19.06 -7.13
N PRO A 382 -46.48 -18.36 -8.24
CA PRO A 382 -46.92 -16.97 -8.18
C PRO A 382 -48.20 -16.83 -7.36
N ILE A 383 -48.31 -15.73 -6.63
CA ILE A 383 -49.56 -15.27 -6.03
C ILE A 383 -49.84 -13.85 -6.53
N SER A 384 -51.10 -13.55 -6.80
CA SER A 384 -51.56 -12.21 -7.19
C SER A 384 -52.49 -11.66 -6.12
N LEU A 385 -52.38 -10.36 -5.86
CA LEU A 385 -53.25 -9.61 -4.97
C LEU A 385 -53.48 -8.20 -5.53
N GLN A 386 -54.57 -7.60 -5.08
CA GLN A 386 -54.91 -6.22 -5.31
C GLN A 386 -54.33 -5.40 -4.14
N LEU A 387 -53.45 -4.44 -4.43
CA LEU A 387 -52.95 -3.55 -3.38
C LEU A 387 -53.95 -2.42 -3.10
N GLU A 388 -54.03 -2.04 -1.83
CA GLU A 388 -54.90 -1.01 -1.28
C GLU A 388 -54.05 0.13 -0.68
N PRO A 389 -54.55 1.37 -0.62
CA PRO A 389 -53.84 2.47 0.03
C PRO A 389 -53.43 2.12 1.47
N GLY A 390 -52.21 2.49 1.85
CA GLY A 390 -51.60 2.10 3.13
C GLY A 390 -50.96 0.71 3.15
N ASP A 391 -51.02 -0.06 2.06
CA ASP A 391 -50.21 -1.29 1.96
C ASP A 391 -48.72 -0.97 1.89
N VAL A 392 -47.96 -1.52 2.84
CA VAL A 392 -46.49 -1.50 2.88
C VAL A 392 -45.99 -2.92 2.67
N ILE A 393 -45.25 -3.16 1.58
CA ILE A 393 -44.55 -4.42 1.32
C ILE A 393 -43.06 -4.22 1.60
N VAL A 394 -42.53 -4.96 2.57
CA VAL A 394 -41.11 -5.01 2.90
C VAL A 394 -40.54 -6.38 2.55
N GLN A 395 -39.41 -6.41 1.85
CA GLN A 395 -38.64 -7.62 1.60
C GLN A 395 -37.19 -7.37 1.99
N SER A 396 -36.52 -8.37 2.55
CA SER A 396 -35.12 -8.27 2.96
C SER A 396 -34.33 -9.50 2.58
N THR A 397 -33.00 -9.40 2.61
CA THR A 397 -32.09 -10.55 2.65
C THR A 397 -31.94 -11.06 4.09
N ASP A 398 -31.43 -12.28 4.25
CA ASP A 398 -31.32 -12.96 5.54
C ASP A 398 -30.31 -12.29 6.49
N GLY A 399 -29.24 -11.67 5.97
CA GLY A 399 -28.30 -10.86 6.76
C GLY A 399 -28.94 -9.72 7.57
N ALA A 400 -30.16 -9.28 7.22
CA ALA A 400 -30.97 -8.41 8.09
C ALA A 400 -31.43 -9.13 9.37
N LEU A 401 -31.96 -10.36 9.26
CA LEU A 401 -32.47 -11.14 10.38
C LEU A 401 -31.34 -11.80 11.19
N GLU A 402 -30.27 -12.24 10.52
CA GLU A 402 -29.12 -12.95 11.10
C GLU A 402 -28.11 -12.03 11.80
N ALA A 403 -28.35 -10.71 11.84
CA ALA A 403 -27.54 -9.75 12.60
C ALA A 403 -27.44 -10.16 14.09
N MET A 404 -26.23 -10.47 14.59
CA MET A 404 -26.01 -11.05 15.92
C MET A 404 -25.60 -10.03 16.99
N ASP A 405 -26.07 -10.21 18.22
CA ASP A 405 -25.55 -9.49 19.40
C ASP A 405 -24.21 -10.07 19.91
N GLU A 406 -23.65 -9.50 20.98
CA GLU A 406 -22.42 -9.99 21.61
C GLU A 406 -22.52 -11.41 22.20
N ALA A 407 -23.74 -11.91 22.44
CA ALA A 407 -23.98 -13.27 22.91
C ALA A 407 -24.15 -14.28 21.75
N GLY A 408 -24.09 -13.81 20.49
CA GLY A 408 -24.32 -14.64 19.30
C GLY A 408 -25.80 -14.94 19.06
N VAL A 409 -26.71 -14.12 19.60
CA VAL A 409 -28.16 -14.26 19.40
C VAL A 409 -28.59 -13.38 18.24
N GLU A 410 -29.14 -13.99 17.20
CA GLU A 410 -29.72 -13.30 16.03
C GLU A 410 -30.79 -12.27 16.43
N TRP A 411 -30.90 -11.20 15.64
CA TRP A 411 -31.95 -10.19 15.77
C TRP A 411 -33.32 -10.83 15.55
N GLY A 412 -33.41 -11.68 14.53
CA GLY A 412 -34.50 -12.63 14.31
C GLY A 412 -35.82 -11.99 13.87
N GLU A 413 -36.70 -12.83 13.32
CA GLU A 413 -37.95 -12.39 12.69
C GLU A 413 -38.81 -11.52 13.61
N ALA A 414 -38.94 -11.87 14.90
CA ALA A 414 -39.79 -11.12 15.83
C ALA A 414 -39.36 -9.65 16.03
N ARG A 415 -38.05 -9.35 16.01
CA ARG A 415 -37.56 -7.97 16.14
C ARG A 415 -37.60 -7.23 14.80
N TYR A 416 -37.30 -7.93 13.70
CA TYR A 416 -37.48 -7.40 12.35
C TYR A 416 -38.92 -6.94 12.10
N LEU A 417 -39.92 -7.78 12.39
CA LEU A 417 -41.34 -7.43 12.24
C LEU A 417 -41.76 -6.27 13.16
N ALA A 418 -41.21 -6.19 14.38
CA ALA A 418 -41.45 -5.06 15.28
C ALA A 418 -40.80 -3.76 14.79
N SER A 419 -39.68 -3.83 14.06
CA SER A 419 -39.04 -2.68 13.42
C SER A 419 -39.85 -2.19 12.21
N VAL A 420 -40.32 -3.11 11.36
CA VAL A 420 -41.27 -2.80 10.26
C VAL A 420 -42.50 -2.07 10.78
N LEU A 421 -43.10 -2.54 11.89
CA LEU A 421 -44.26 -1.88 12.50
C LEU A 421 -43.94 -0.52 13.14
N ARG A 422 -42.72 -0.33 13.67
CA ARG A 422 -42.29 0.96 14.23
C ARG A 422 -42.19 2.04 13.15
N HIS A 423 -41.69 1.66 11.98
CA HIS A 423 -41.42 2.55 10.85
C HIS A 423 -42.56 2.59 9.81
N TYR A 424 -43.72 2.02 10.12
CA TYR A 424 -44.84 1.89 9.17
C TYR A 424 -45.41 3.24 8.68
N GLU A 425 -45.38 4.28 9.52
CA GLU A 425 -45.87 5.63 9.16
C GLU A 425 -44.78 6.53 8.55
N ASP A 426 -43.53 6.06 8.49
CA ASP A 426 -42.41 6.79 7.89
C ASP A 426 -42.44 6.68 6.35
N SER A 427 -41.69 7.52 5.63
CA SER A 427 -41.52 7.33 4.17
C SER A 427 -40.80 6.01 3.86
N ALA A 428 -41.00 5.46 2.65
CA ALA A 428 -40.39 4.17 2.30
C ALA A 428 -38.86 4.16 2.45
N GLN A 429 -38.19 5.30 2.26
CA GLN A 429 -36.75 5.44 2.45
C GLN A 429 -36.35 5.44 3.94
N GLU A 430 -37.07 6.20 4.76
CA GLU A 430 -36.86 6.23 6.22
C GLU A 430 -37.14 4.86 6.86
N LEU A 431 -38.11 4.11 6.33
CA LEU A 431 -38.41 2.74 6.75
C LEU A 431 -37.23 1.78 6.49
N VAL A 432 -36.68 1.74 5.27
CA VAL A 432 -35.57 0.82 4.96
C VAL A 432 -34.29 1.20 5.70
N ASP A 433 -34.03 2.50 5.86
CA ASP A 433 -32.88 3.01 6.62
C ASP A 433 -33.05 2.76 8.13
N GLY A 434 -34.27 2.88 8.66
CA GLY A 434 -34.63 2.62 10.06
C GLY A 434 -34.49 1.15 10.45
N ILE A 435 -34.98 0.23 9.61
CA ILE A 435 -34.79 -1.22 9.80
C ILE A 435 -33.30 -1.58 9.82
N ASN A 436 -32.52 -1.05 8.87
CA ASN A 436 -31.07 -1.27 8.86
C ASN A 436 -30.39 -0.68 10.11
N GLN A 437 -30.78 0.53 10.53
CA GLN A 437 -30.22 1.17 11.72
C GLN A 437 -30.55 0.38 13.00
N ASP A 438 -31.75 -0.20 13.11
CA ASP A 438 -32.14 -1.09 14.21
C ASP A 438 -31.27 -2.36 14.25
N ALA A 439 -31.12 -3.06 13.12
CA ALA A 439 -30.29 -4.25 13.00
C ALA A 439 -28.82 -3.93 13.33
N CYS A 440 -28.27 -2.84 12.78
CA CYS A 440 -26.93 -2.35 13.08
C CYS A 440 -26.76 -1.99 14.57
N SER A 441 -27.77 -1.39 15.20
CA SER A 441 -27.71 -1.01 16.62
C SER A 441 -27.72 -2.24 17.53
N TYR A 442 -28.52 -3.26 17.19
CA TYR A 442 -28.55 -4.54 17.87
C TYR A 442 -27.20 -5.28 17.76
N ALA A 443 -26.61 -5.31 16.56
CA ALA A 443 -25.31 -5.93 16.31
C ALA A 443 -24.10 -5.04 16.69
N GLN A 444 -24.30 -3.94 17.41
CA GLN A 444 -23.25 -2.98 17.81
C GLN A 444 -22.34 -2.51 16.64
N GLY A 445 -22.91 -2.35 15.44
CA GLY A 445 -22.21 -1.96 14.21
C GLY A 445 -21.44 -3.09 13.52
N LYS A 446 -21.64 -4.36 13.89
CA LYS A 446 -21.00 -5.54 13.30
C LYS A 446 -22.02 -6.46 12.63
N ILE A 447 -22.63 -6.02 11.52
CA ILE A 447 -23.36 -6.94 10.65
C ILE A 447 -22.37 -7.95 10.07
N GLY A 448 -22.71 -9.24 10.11
CA GLY A 448 -21.84 -10.35 9.70
C GLY A 448 -21.92 -10.72 8.22
N ASP A 449 -22.95 -10.24 7.51
CA ASP A 449 -23.23 -10.54 6.11
C ASP A 449 -23.75 -9.29 5.37
N ASP A 450 -24.02 -9.40 4.07
CA ASP A 450 -24.69 -8.33 3.33
C ASP A 450 -26.13 -8.11 3.85
N LEU A 451 -26.58 -6.86 3.87
CA LEU A 451 -27.89 -6.48 4.36
C LEU A 451 -28.57 -5.57 3.34
N THR A 452 -29.65 -6.08 2.76
CA THR A 452 -30.52 -5.36 1.84
C THR A 452 -31.97 -5.42 2.30
N VAL A 453 -32.64 -4.26 2.25
CA VAL A 453 -34.08 -4.12 2.54
C VAL A 453 -34.71 -3.30 1.42
N LEU A 454 -35.77 -3.84 0.81
CA LEU A 454 -36.58 -3.22 -0.23
C LEU A 454 -37.99 -2.94 0.31
N CYS A 455 -38.49 -1.73 0.09
CA CYS A 455 -39.84 -1.31 0.46
C CYS A 455 -40.63 -0.83 -0.77
N LEU A 456 -41.91 -1.20 -0.81
CA LEU A 456 -42.94 -0.66 -1.69
C LEU A 456 -44.13 -0.21 -0.83
N THR A 457 -44.45 1.07 -0.83
CA THR A 457 -45.60 1.65 -0.11
C THR A 457 -46.64 2.13 -1.11
N VAL A 458 -47.91 1.81 -0.89
CA VAL A 458 -49.04 2.39 -1.63
C VAL A 458 -49.51 3.63 -0.89
N LEU A 459 -49.37 4.79 -1.53
CA LEU A 459 -49.78 6.06 -0.93
C LEU A 459 -51.30 6.16 -0.80
N PRO A 460 -51.81 6.90 0.20
CA PRO A 460 -53.21 7.35 0.21
C PRO A 460 -53.54 8.06 -1.11
N GLU A 461 -54.78 7.91 -1.57
CA GLU A 461 -55.27 8.72 -2.68
C GLU A 461 -55.31 10.18 -2.22
N GLU A 462 -54.66 11.09 -2.97
CA GLU A 462 -54.82 12.52 -2.74
C GLU A 462 -56.30 12.86 -2.93
N GLU A 463 -56.99 13.26 -1.86
CA GLU A 463 -58.32 13.84 -1.99
C GLU A 463 -58.23 15.03 -2.94
N PRO A 464 -59.03 15.10 -4.02
CA PRO A 464 -59.00 16.22 -4.93
C PRO A 464 -59.35 17.48 -4.14
N ALA A 465 -58.40 18.41 -4.05
CA ALA A 465 -58.57 19.65 -3.29
C ALA A 465 -59.90 20.32 -3.64
N GLU A 466 -60.76 20.52 -2.63
CA GLU A 466 -62.06 21.16 -2.80
C GLU A 466 -61.87 22.55 -3.43
N GLY A 467 -62.38 22.74 -4.65
CA GLY A 467 -62.17 23.92 -5.50
C GLY A 467 -63.45 24.69 -5.79
#